data_AF-A0A4U3AUD8-F1
#
_entry.id   AF-A0A4U3AUD8-F1
#
_cell.length_a   1.000
_cell.length_b   1.000
_cell.length_c   1.000
_cell.angle_alpha   90.00
_cell.angle_beta   90.00
_cell.angle_gamma   90.00
#
_symmetry.space_group_name_H-M   'P 1'
#
loop_
_entity.id
_entity.type
_entity.pdbx_description
1 polymer ?
#
loop_
_entity_poly.entity_id
_entity_poly.type
_entity_poly.pdbx_seq_one_letter_code
_entity_poly.pdbx_strand_id
1 'polypeptide(L)' 'MSEYISSQEDCAPENSVHIDCFGAVPNSGNDSSLAIQQAINYCVANRISTVRITGINTYKIVKPIVIKS' A
#
# COMPACT_ATOMS: atom_id res chain seq x y z
N MET A 1 -8.62 9.69 20.12
CA MET A 1 -9.25 9.13 18.91
C MET A 1 -8.15 8.77 17.92
N SER A 2 -7.82 7.50 17.83
CA SER A 2 -7.26 6.87 16.63
C SER A 2 -7.27 5.38 16.90
N GLU A 3 -8.41 4.75 16.65
CA GLU A 3 -8.49 3.31 16.55
C GLU A 3 -7.76 2.92 15.26
N TYR A 4 -6.48 2.57 15.39
CA TYR A 4 -5.72 1.94 14.32
C TYR A 4 -6.17 0.48 14.26
N ILE A 5 -7.35 0.25 13.68
CA ILE A 5 -7.84 -1.10 13.39
C ILE A 5 -7.10 -1.56 12.14
N SER A 6 -5.86 -2.02 12.34
CA SER A 6 -5.14 -2.82 11.35
C SER A 6 -5.57 -4.27 11.50
N SER A 7 -6.85 -4.56 11.26
CA SER A 7 -7.26 -5.94 11.01
C SER A 7 -6.75 -6.35 9.63
N GLN A 8 -6.14 -7.53 9.53
CA GLN A 8 -5.64 -8.09 8.27
C GLN A 8 -6.69 -8.12 7.14
N GLU A 9 -7.99 -8.09 7.49
CA GLU A 9 -9.11 -8.01 6.56
C GLU A 9 -9.19 -6.67 5.80
N ASP A 10 -8.73 -5.57 6.39
CA ASP A 10 -8.69 -4.24 5.73
C ASP A 10 -7.45 -4.08 4.83
N CYS A 11 -6.48 -4.98 4.97
CA CYS A 11 -5.27 -4.98 4.17
C CYS A 11 -5.45 -5.56 2.77
N ALA A 12 -6.41 -6.47 2.60
CA ALA A 12 -6.68 -7.12 1.33
C ALA A 12 -8.20 -7.25 1.05
N PRO A 13 -8.96 -6.14 1.00
CA PRO A 13 -10.38 -6.21 0.68
C PRO A 13 -10.57 -6.67 -0.77
N GLU A 14 -11.27 -7.80 -0.91
CA GLU A 14 -11.66 -8.44 -2.17
C GLU A 14 -10.47 -8.72 -3.12
N ASN A 15 -10.27 -7.80 -4.07
CA ASN A 15 -9.27 -7.85 -5.14
C ASN A 15 -8.37 -6.61 -5.11
N SER A 16 -8.17 -6.05 -3.92
CA SER A 16 -7.28 -4.91 -3.72
C SER A 16 -6.47 -5.03 -2.44
N VAL A 17 -5.30 -4.40 -2.39
CA VAL A 17 -4.51 -4.26 -1.15
C VAL A 17 -4.17 -2.81 -0.85
N HIS A 18 -4.14 -2.44 0.43
CA HIS A 18 -3.80 -1.10 0.88
C HIS A 18 -2.30 -0.97 1.15
N ILE A 19 -1.66 0.11 0.65
CA ILE A 19 -0.21 0.30 0.82
C ILE A 19 0.23 0.51 2.28
N ASP A 20 -0.68 0.97 3.14
CA ASP A 20 -0.41 1.21 4.56
C ASP A 20 -0.08 -0.12 5.28
N CYS A 21 -0.62 -1.24 4.80
CA CYS A 21 -0.31 -2.58 5.29
C CYS A 21 1.09 -3.08 4.94
N PHE A 22 1.77 -2.39 4.03
CA PHE A 22 3.16 -2.64 3.65
C PHE A 22 4.11 -1.59 4.24
N GLY A 23 3.64 -0.81 5.22
CA GLY A 23 4.45 0.18 5.93
C GLY A 23 4.54 1.54 5.25
N ALA A 24 3.65 1.85 4.28
CA ALA A 24 3.49 3.22 3.83
C ALA A 24 2.88 4.04 4.96
N VAL A 25 3.47 5.20 5.27
CA VAL A 25 2.96 6.10 6.31
C VAL A 25 2.61 7.43 5.66
N PRO A 26 1.32 7.77 5.52
CA PRO A 26 0.91 9.02 4.88
C PRO A 26 1.44 10.23 5.65
N ASN A 27 1.75 11.32 4.94
CA ASN A 27 2.13 12.62 5.50
C ASN A 27 3.39 12.60 6.41
N SER A 28 4.17 11.52 6.40
CA SER A 28 5.30 11.31 7.32
C SER A 28 6.66 11.79 6.80
N GLY A 29 6.75 12.25 5.56
CA GLY A 29 8.03 12.58 4.91
C GLY A 29 8.94 11.36 4.64
N ASN A 30 8.54 10.16 5.07
CA ASN A 30 9.25 8.91 4.84
C ASN A 30 9.03 8.39 3.42
N ASP A 31 10.04 7.70 2.89
CA ASP A 31 9.95 7.06 1.57
C ASP A 31 8.97 5.89 1.59
N SER A 32 7.95 5.97 0.74
CA SER A 32 6.91 4.94 0.56
C SER A 32 7.20 4.01 -0.62
N SER A 33 8.31 4.21 -1.35
CA SER A 33 8.60 3.44 -2.57
C SER A 33 8.68 1.93 -2.32
N LEU A 34 9.30 1.52 -1.20
CA LEU A 34 9.42 0.11 -0.84
C LEU A 34 8.05 -0.52 -0.53
N ALA A 35 7.22 0.17 0.25
CA ALA A 35 5.88 -0.29 0.62
C ALA A 35 5.00 -0.50 -0.63
N ILE A 36 5.01 0.47 -1.55
CA ILE A 36 4.29 0.37 -2.83
C ILE A 36 4.80 -0.82 -3.64
N GLN A 37 6.13 -1.01 -3.74
CA GLN A 37 6.68 -2.13 -4.50
C GLN A 37 6.34 -3.50 -3.89
N GLN A 38 6.31 -3.59 -2.56
CA GLN A 38 5.89 -4.79 -1.85
C GLN A 38 4.40 -5.09 -2.06
N ALA A 39 3.55 -4.07 -2.04
CA ALA A 39 2.12 -4.21 -2.35
C ALA A 39 1.92 -4.78 -3.77
N ILE A 40 2.65 -4.25 -4.77
CA ILE A 40 2.62 -4.77 -6.15
C ILE A 40 3.09 -6.23 -6.21
N ASN A 41 4.19 -6.57 -5.52
CA ASN A 41 4.70 -7.94 -5.50
C ASN A 41 3.69 -8.92 -4.85
N TYR A 42 3.03 -8.48 -3.77
CA TYR A 42 1.99 -9.25 -3.12
C TYR A 42 0.80 -9.46 -4.05
N CYS A 43 0.39 -8.41 -4.79
CA CYS A 43 -0.69 -8.52 -5.76
C CYS A 43 -0.41 -9.59 -6.83
N VAL A 44 0.78 -9.57 -7.42
CA VAL A 44 1.21 -10.57 -8.40
C VAL A 44 1.19 -11.98 -7.81
N ALA A 45 1.74 -12.16 -6.60
CA ALA A 45 1.80 -13.46 -5.95
C ALA A 45 0.41 -14.05 -5.64
N ASN A 46 -0.59 -13.20 -5.40
CA ASN A 46 -1.93 -13.61 -4.97
C ASN A 46 -3.02 -13.40 -6.05
N ARG A 47 -2.64 -13.05 -7.29
CA ARG A 47 -3.57 -12.76 -8.41
C ARG A 47 -4.58 -11.65 -8.09
N ILE A 48 -4.14 -10.66 -7.31
CA ILE A 48 -4.90 -9.46 -6.98
C ILE A 48 -4.55 -8.39 -8.01
N SER A 49 -5.54 -7.66 -8.52
CA SER A 49 -5.34 -6.75 -9.65
C SER A 49 -5.13 -5.29 -9.24
N THR A 50 -5.35 -4.93 -7.97
CA THR A 50 -5.40 -3.53 -7.55
C THR A 50 -4.54 -3.26 -6.32
N VAL A 51 -3.70 -2.22 -6.38
CA VAL A 51 -3.07 -1.60 -5.21
C VAL A 51 -3.81 -0.29 -4.93
N ARG A 52 -4.27 -0.11 -3.69
CA ARG A 52 -5.05 1.04 -3.24
C ARG A 52 -4.19 2.04 -2.48
N ILE A 53 -4.38 3.30 -2.85
CA ILE A 53 -3.92 4.49 -2.14
C ILE A 53 -5.16 5.33 -1.90
N THR A 54 -5.56 5.54 -0.65
CA THR A 54 -6.86 6.12 -0.30
C THR A 54 -6.72 7.38 0.55
N GLY A 55 -7.79 8.19 0.56
CA GLY A 55 -7.86 9.45 1.29
C GLY A 55 -7.14 10.61 0.62
N ILE A 56 -7.07 11.73 1.32
CA ILE A 56 -6.37 12.96 0.89
C ILE A 56 -5.02 12.97 1.61
N ASN A 57 -4.07 12.21 1.09
CA ASN A 57 -2.77 11.95 1.72
C ASN A 57 -1.62 12.21 0.76
N THR A 58 -0.48 12.66 1.30
CA THR A 58 0.76 12.78 0.54
C THR A 58 1.70 11.63 0.87
N TYR A 59 2.21 10.96 -0.16
CA TYR A 59 3.22 9.91 -0.04
C TYR A 59 4.48 10.33 -0.78
N LYS A 60 5.63 10.22 -0.11
CA LYS A 60 6.92 10.54 -0.73
C LYS A 60 7.45 9.31 -1.45
N ILE A 61 7.79 9.47 -2.72
CA ILE A 61 8.37 8.42 -3.56
C ILE A 61 9.75 8.90 -3.99
N VAL A 62 10.81 8.22 -3.55
CA VAL A 62 12.20 8.58 -3.89
C VAL A 62 12.85 7.58 -4.86
N LYS A 63 12.17 6.47 -5.18
CA LYS A 63 12.63 5.44 -6.12
C LYS A 63 11.54 5.13 -7.15
N PRO A 64 11.90 4.72 -8.37
CA PRO A 64 10.93 4.29 -9.37
C PRO A 64 10.06 3.13 -8.86
N ILE A 65 8.78 3.16 -9.24
CA ILE A 65 7.85 2.06 -8.99
C ILE A 65 7.75 1.21 -10.25
N VAL A 66 7.97 -0.10 -10.12
CA VAL A 66 7.84 -1.04 -11.23
C VAL A 66 6.45 -1.68 -11.17
N ILE A 67 5.61 -1.35 -12.15
CA ILE A 67 4.31 -1.98 -12.37
C ILE A 67 4.52 -3.36 -13.01
N LYS A 68 3.72 -4.34 -12.60
CA LYS A 68 3.80 -5.75 -13.04
C LYS A 68 2.46 -6.22 -13.59
N SER A 69 2.51 -7.19 -14.50
CA SER A 69 1.37 -7.94 -15.04
C SER A 69 0.96 -9.09 -14.13
#